data_AF-A0A382HSD6-F1
#
_entry.id   AF-A0A382HSD6-F1
#
_cell.length_a   1.000
_cell.length_b   1.000
_cell.length_c   1.000
_cell.angle_alpha   90.00
_cell.angle_beta   90.00
_cell.angle_gamma   90.00
#
_symmetry.space_group_name_H-M   'P 1'
#
loop_
_entity.id
_entity.type
_entity.pdbx_description
1 polymer ?
#
loop_
_entity_poly.entity_id
_entity_poly.type
_entity_poly.pdbx_seq_one_letter_code
_entity_poly.pdbx_strand_id
1 'polypeptide(L)'
;MAKNKSFGNFSKKVKKRKPIKAKRKQRSVDISLEQEEIISYLTSEDEELAQFTLVLGQAGTGKTTLIEEVRKHFKCSIVVAPTGVAALNAGGSTIHSFFRINIKPLPEPKRMRGNSTEMVMENMDLLIIDEISMVNAPLLDAISTSLQMHRNSKKPFGGVRVLALGDLYQLAPVLQEEHEEIIFDIYDTHFFFSAKSMKTISNKFFFLTESFRQGKDKEFLELLNNIRIGKDLKETVGKINQACFDPTIDLRDIPMILTSRSAPAEEINMLKIQELDCEAFTFMAREEGDFTRFKKDKQLPAPRNLILKQGAQVIFTKNDRRKRWVNGSTGFIKDLSDENELIIEIDGEDHGVERKKWTLE
;
A
#
# COMPACT_ATOMS: atom_id res chain seq x y z
N MET A 1 -3.50 71.16 2.55
CA MET A 1 -2.52 70.34 1.81
C MET A 1 -2.80 68.86 2.10
N ALA A 2 -2.63 68.01 1.09
CA ALA A 2 -2.69 66.54 1.10
C ALA A 2 -4.06 65.90 1.43
N LYS A 3 -4.92 65.59 0.45
CA LYS A 3 -4.87 64.58 -0.65
C LYS A 3 -5.56 63.26 -0.26
N ASN A 4 -6.86 63.22 -0.55
CA ASN A 4 -7.57 62.01 -0.96
C ASN A 4 -6.78 61.29 -2.08
N LYS A 5 -6.56 59.99 -1.94
CA LYS A 5 -6.18 59.13 -3.07
C LYS A 5 -7.23 58.07 -3.27
N SER A 6 -7.86 58.17 -4.42
CA SER A 6 -8.87 57.28 -4.98
C SER A 6 -8.33 55.89 -5.26
N PHE A 7 -9.25 54.93 -5.23
CA PHE A 7 -9.12 53.57 -5.74
C PHE A 7 -8.51 53.54 -7.15
N GLY A 8 -7.48 52.72 -7.33
CA GLY A 8 -6.85 52.44 -8.61
C GLY A 8 -7.52 51.27 -9.32
N ASN A 9 -7.89 51.50 -10.58
CA ASN A 9 -8.48 50.56 -11.53
C ASN A 9 -7.82 49.17 -11.56
N PHE A 10 -8.62 48.13 -11.30
CA PHE A 10 -8.33 46.75 -11.68
C PHE A 10 -8.55 46.56 -13.19
N SER A 11 -7.55 46.94 -13.98
CA SER A 11 -7.45 46.55 -15.39
C SER A 11 -5.98 46.51 -15.80
N LYS A 12 -5.28 45.47 -15.34
CA LYS A 12 -4.02 45.05 -15.95
C LYS A 12 -4.22 43.65 -16.50
N LYS A 13 -4.29 43.57 -17.84
CA LYS A 13 -4.20 42.34 -18.63
C LYS A 13 -3.10 41.45 -18.05
N VAL A 14 -3.49 40.31 -17.50
CA VAL A 14 -2.57 39.22 -17.13
C VAL A 14 -1.85 38.81 -18.41
N LYS A 15 -0.56 39.12 -18.52
CA LYS A 15 0.30 38.54 -19.57
C LYS A 15 0.31 37.03 -19.33
N LYS A 16 -0.33 36.26 -20.21
CA LYS A 16 -0.24 34.79 -20.24
C LYS A 16 1.23 34.40 -20.19
N ARG A 17 1.69 33.89 -19.05
CA ARG A 17 3.00 33.23 -18.95
C ARG A 17 2.94 32.02 -19.87
N LYS A 18 3.82 31.98 -20.87
CA LYS A 18 4.01 30.78 -21.71
C LYS A 18 4.35 29.61 -20.78
N PRO A 19 3.78 28.42 -20.98
CA PRO A 19 4.13 27.27 -20.16
C PRO A 19 5.62 26.99 -20.37
N ILE A 20 6.39 27.09 -19.28
CA ILE A 20 7.75 26.58 -19.25
C ILE A 20 7.59 25.07 -19.35
N LYS A 21 7.78 24.51 -20.55
CA LYS A 21 7.97 23.08 -20.72
C LYS A 21 9.24 22.72 -19.95
N ALA A 22 9.09 22.27 -18.71
CA ALA A 22 10.16 21.60 -18.00
C ALA A 22 10.55 20.41 -18.88
N LYS A 23 11.71 20.50 -19.55
CA LYS A 23 12.35 19.33 -20.15
C LYS A 23 12.61 18.37 -18.98
N ARG A 24 11.76 17.34 -18.87
CA ARG A 24 11.98 16.20 -17.99
C ARG A 24 13.32 15.61 -18.44
N LYS A 25 14.42 15.92 -17.73
CA LYS A 25 15.65 15.16 -17.86
C LYS A 25 15.25 13.73 -17.51
N GLN A 26 15.29 12.83 -18.48
CA GLN A 26 15.32 11.40 -18.22
C GLN A 26 16.54 11.17 -17.33
N ARG A 27 16.32 11.03 -16.02
CA ARG A 27 17.32 10.41 -15.17
C ARG A 27 17.44 8.99 -15.70
N SER A 28 18.64 8.59 -16.14
CA SER A 28 18.95 7.17 -16.26
C SER A 28 18.70 6.57 -14.88
N VAL A 29 17.76 5.64 -14.80
CA VAL A 29 17.54 4.86 -13.59
C VAL A 29 18.67 3.83 -13.58
N ASP A 30 19.52 3.85 -12.56
CA ASP A 30 20.53 2.80 -12.40
C ASP A 30 19.79 1.51 -11.99
N ILE A 31 19.80 0.54 -12.90
CA ILE A 31 19.20 -0.79 -12.73
C ILE A 31 20.35 -1.78 -12.53
N SER A 32 20.23 -2.73 -11.59
CA SER A 32 21.29 -3.74 -11.40
C SER A 32 21.25 -4.81 -12.50
N LEU A 33 22.37 -5.53 -12.68
CA LEU A 33 22.44 -6.68 -13.57
C LEU A 33 21.37 -7.74 -13.24
N GLU A 34 21.07 -7.96 -11.96
CA GLU A 34 20.02 -8.88 -11.51
C GLU A 34 18.63 -8.42 -12.01
N GLN A 35 18.36 -7.12 -11.96
CA GLN A 35 17.11 -6.55 -12.45
C GLN A 35 17.03 -6.59 -13.98
N GLU A 36 18.14 -6.33 -14.68
CA GLU A 36 18.23 -6.47 -16.14
C GLU A 36 17.96 -7.91 -16.60
N GLU A 37 18.51 -8.90 -15.90
CA GLU A 37 18.24 -10.33 -16.17
C GLU A 37 16.75 -10.65 -16.04
N ILE A 38 16.10 -10.18 -14.97
CA ILE A 38 14.66 -10.39 -14.75
C ILE A 38 13.83 -9.73 -15.86
N ILE A 39 14.17 -8.49 -16.25
CA ILE A 39 13.47 -7.78 -17.34
C ILE A 39 13.66 -8.54 -18.66
N SER A 40 14.89 -8.95 -18.98
CA SER A 40 15.19 -9.73 -20.18
C SER A 40 14.42 -11.05 -20.20
N TYR A 41 14.33 -11.73 -19.06
CA TYR A 41 13.55 -12.95 -18.93
C TYR A 41 12.05 -12.70 -19.17
N LEU A 42 11.45 -11.71 -18.51
CA LEU A 42 10.02 -11.44 -18.60
C LEU A 42 9.58 -10.96 -20.00
N THR A 43 10.50 -10.33 -20.73
CA THR A 43 10.25 -9.76 -22.06
C THR A 43 10.64 -10.69 -23.21
N SER A 44 11.20 -11.87 -22.93
CA SER A 44 11.54 -12.81 -23.99
C SER A 44 10.29 -13.33 -24.70
N GLU A 45 10.44 -13.67 -25.97
CA GLU A 45 9.38 -14.26 -26.80
C GLU A 45 9.32 -15.80 -26.67
N ASP A 46 10.01 -16.36 -25.68
CA ASP A 46 10.08 -17.81 -25.48
C ASP A 46 8.71 -18.36 -25.01
N GLU A 47 8.19 -19.35 -25.75
CA GLU A 47 6.92 -20.00 -25.45
C GLU A 47 6.96 -20.83 -24.16
N GLU A 48 8.16 -21.19 -23.66
CA GLU A 48 8.36 -21.94 -22.41
C GLU A 48 8.51 -21.07 -21.16
N LEU A 49 8.30 -19.75 -21.26
CA LEU A 49 8.37 -18.87 -20.09
C LEU A 49 7.44 -19.32 -18.97
N ALA A 50 7.96 -19.26 -17.74
CA ALA A 50 7.17 -19.56 -16.56
C ALA A 50 6.02 -18.55 -16.43
N GLN A 51 4.82 -19.06 -16.21
CA GLN A 51 3.66 -18.20 -16.04
C GLN A 51 3.75 -17.40 -14.73
N PHE A 52 4.35 -17.97 -13.68
CA PHE A 52 4.53 -17.31 -12.38
C PHE A 52 6.01 -17.02 -12.11
N THR A 53 6.40 -15.75 -12.08
CA THR A 53 7.76 -15.34 -11.69
C THR A 53 7.72 -14.74 -10.29
N LEU A 54 8.47 -15.32 -9.36
CA LEU A 54 8.66 -14.81 -8.01
C LEU A 54 10.02 -14.12 -7.89
N VAL A 55 10.02 -12.85 -7.50
CA VAL A 55 11.21 -12.06 -7.21
C VAL A 55 11.26 -11.75 -5.72
N LEU A 56 12.20 -12.39 -5.02
CA LEU A 56 12.42 -12.14 -3.61
C LEU A 56 13.60 -11.18 -3.43
N GLY A 57 13.55 -10.35 -2.40
CA GLY A 57 14.67 -9.48 -2.07
C GLY A 57 14.39 -8.70 -0.80
N GLN A 58 15.44 -8.39 -0.05
CA GLN A 58 15.32 -7.61 1.18
C GLN A 58 14.77 -6.20 0.93
N ALA A 59 14.44 -5.48 2.00
CA ALA A 59 14.07 -4.07 1.91
C ALA A 59 15.21 -3.27 1.24
N GLY A 60 14.86 -2.42 0.28
CA GLY A 60 15.83 -1.56 -0.40
C GLY A 60 16.49 -2.14 -1.66
N THR A 61 16.17 -3.36 -2.09
CA THR A 61 16.74 -3.97 -3.32
C THR A 61 16.16 -3.46 -4.65
N GLY A 62 15.40 -2.36 -4.61
CA GLY A 62 14.86 -1.75 -5.83
C GLY A 62 13.68 -2.51 -6.46
N LYS A 63 12.94 -3.34 -5.71
CA LYS A 63 11.71 -4.02 -6.19
C LYS A 63 10.72 -3.06 -6.87
N THR A 64 10.48 -1.90 -6.27
CA THR A 64 9.60 -0.87 -6.86
C THR A 64 10.15 -0.33 -8.18
N THR A 65 11.47 -0.10 -8.28
CA THR A 65 12.14 0.29 -9.52
C THR A 65 11.98 -0.77 -10.61
N LEU A 66 12.13 -2.05 -10.26
CA LEU A 66 11.91 -3.16 -11.18
C LEU A 66 10.47 -3.20 -11.69
N ILE A 67 9.48 -2.98 -10.81
CA ILE A 67 8.07 -2.87 -11.22
C ILE A 67 7.89 -1.75 -12.25
N GLU A 68 8.42 -0.56 -11.98
CA GLU A 68 8.31 0.58 -12.89
C GLU A 68 8.93 0.31 -14.26
N GLU A 69 10.08 -0.37 -14.31
CA GLU A 69 10.75 -0.70 -15.57
C GLU A 69 10.00 -1.77 -16.35
N VAL A 70 9.66 -2.90 -15.70
CA VAL A 70 8.95 -4.02 -16.33
C VAL A 70 7.67 -3.54 -17.00
N ARG A 71 6.89 -2.67 -16.33
CA ARG A 71 5.63 -2.13 -16.86
C ARG A 71 5.77 -1.43 -18.22
N LYS A 72 6.93 -0.88 -18.56
CA LYS A 72 7.15 -0.19 -19.84
C LYS A 72 7.13 -1.16 -21.03
N HIS A 73 7.35 -2.45 -20.79
CA HIS A 73 7.43 -3.47 -21.82
C HIS A 73 6.09 -4.19 -22.09
N PHE A 74 5.07 -3.95 -21.27
CA PHE A 74 3.76 -4.61 -21.40
C PHE A 74 2.67 -3.59 -21.74
N LYS A 75 1.76 -3.94 -22.65
CA LYS A 75 0.66 -3.04 -23.06
C LYS A 75 -0.37 -2.89 -21.95
N CYS A 76 -0.72 -4.01 -21.31
CA CYS A 76 -1.69 -4.06 -20.23
C CYS A 76 -1.08 -4.74 -18.99
N SER A 77 -0.35 -3.96 -18.18
CA SER A 77 0.17 -4.39 -16.88
C SER A 77 -0.66 -3.82 -15.73
N ILE A 78 -1.06 -4.65 -14.77
CA ILE A 78 -1.76 -4.22 -13.56
C ILE A 78 -0.91 -4.52 -12.32
N VAL A 79 -0.79 -3.53 -11.44
CA VAL A 79 -0.08 -3.68 -10.16
C VAL A 79 -1.08 -3.71 -9.03
N VAL A 80 -0.97 -4.75 -8.20
CA VAL A 80 -1.76 -4.91 -6.99
C VAL A 80 -0.86 -5.18 -5.78
N ALA A 81 -1.35 -4.82 -4.60
CA ALA A 81 -0.71 -5.14 -3.33
C ALA A 81 -1.79 -5.46 -2.26
N PRO A 82 -1.44 -6.18 -1.17
CA PRO A 82 -2.39 -6.51 -0.11
C PRO A 82 -2.80 -5.30 0.73
N THR A 83 -1.91 -4.32 0.93
CA THR A 83 -2.17 -3.11 1.74
C THR A 83 -2.25 -1.84 0.89
N GLY A 84 -2.91 -0.80 1.40
CA GLY A 84 -3.06 0.49 0.69
C GLY A 84 -1.74 1.22 0.48
N VAL A 85 -0.88 1.25 1.50
CA VAL A 85 0.45 1.88 1.44
C VAL A 85 1.31 1.19 0.38
N ALA A 86 1.37 -0.14 0.40
CA ALA A 86 2.13 -0.89 -0.61
C ALA A 86 1.59 -0.65 -2.01
N ALA A 87 0.26 -0.64 -2.17
CA ALA A 87 -0.37 -0.37 -3.46
C ALA A 87 -0.04 1.02 -3.99
N LEU A 88 -0.02 2.05 -3.14
CA LEU A 88 0.36 3.41 -3.54
C LEU A 88 1.84 3.48 -3.92
N ASN A 89 2.72 2.90 -3.10
CA ASN A 89 4.16 2.91 -3.34
C ASN A 89 4.51 2.21 -4.66
N ALA A 90 3.79 1.15 -5.02
CA ALA A 90 3.97 0.44 -6.29
C ALA A 90 3.21 1.09 -7.47
N GLY A 91 2.51 2.21 -7.26
CA GLY A 91 1.72 2.89 -8.30
C GLY A 91 0.55 2.04 -8.83
N GLY A 92 -0.08 1.27 -7.94
CA GLY A 92 -1.13 0.28 -8.19
C GLY A 92 -2.40 0.49 -7.35
N SER A 93 -3.08 -0.61 -7.06
CA SER A 93 -4.30 -0.63 -6.24
C SER A 93 -4.33 -1.84 -5.31
N THR A 94 -5.17 -1.86 -4.29
CA THR A 94 -5.23 -3.04 -3.42
C THR A 94 -5.86 -4.23 -4.16
N ILE A 95 -5.44 -5.45 -3.83
CA ILE A 95 -5.99 -6.70 -4.41
C ILE A 95 -7.52 -6.70 -4.30
N HIS A 96 -8.04 -6.46 -3.10
CA HIS A 96 -9.48 -6.42 -2.84
C HIS A 96 -10.20 -5.35 -3.68
N SER A 97 -9.60 -4.16 -3.83
CA SER A 97 -10.21 -3.08 -4.61
C SER A 97 -10.21 -3.35 -6.10
N PHE A 98 -9.14 -3.92 -6.65
CA PHE A 98 -9.03 -4.19 -8.09
C PHE A 98 -9.92 -5.37 -8.50
N PHE A 99 -9.82 -6.48 -7.77
CA PHE A 99 -10.54 -7.70 -8.10
C PHE A 99 -11.98 -7.75 -7.56
N ARG A 100 -12.38 -6.78 -6.74
CA ARG A 100 -13.66 -6.77 -6.00
C ARG A 100 -13.87 -8.05 -5.19
N ILE A 101 -12.78 -8.57 -4.63
CA ILE A 101 -12.78 -9.76 -3.77
C ILE A 101 -13.12 -9.32 -2.34
N ASN A 102 -14.09 -9.99 -1.73
CA ASN A 102 -14.48 -9.75 -0.34
C ASN A 102 -13.37 -10.16 0.64
N ILE A 103 -13.43 -9.63 1.86
CA ILE A 103 -12.49 -9.97 2.93
C ILE A 103 -13.12 -11.09 3.73
N LYS A 104 -13.09 -12.31 3.17
CA LYS A 104 -13.56 -13.54 3.82
C LYS A 104 -12.41 -14.55 3.92
N PRO A 105 -12.50 -15.55 4.81
CA PRO A 105 -11.48 -16.59 4.97
C PRO A 105 -11.26 -17.37 3.68
N LEU A 106 -12.37 -17.66 3.00
CA LEU A 106 -12.42 -18.22 1.66
C LEU A 106 -13.07 -17.18 0.74
N PRO A 107 -12.28 -16.32 0.09
CA PRO A 107 -12.82 -15.27 -0.74
C PRO A 107 -13.43 -15.85 -2.02
N GLU A 108 -14.60 -15.34 -2.40
CA GLU A 108 -15.29 -15.74 -3.61
C GLU A 108 -15.28 -14.59 -4.63
N PRO A 109 -14.49 -14.70 -5.72
CA PRO A 109 -14.51 -13.69 -6.76
C PRO A 109 -15.85 -13.73 -7.51
N LYS A 110 -16.30 -12.56 -7.98
CA LYS A 110 -17.50 -12.44 -8.82
C LYS A 110 -17.12 -11.88 -10.18
N ARG A 111 -17.75 -12.39 -11.24
CA ARG A 111 -17.59 -11.82 -12.58
C ARG A 111 -18.14 -10.40 -12.60
N MET A 112 -17.30 -9.45 -12.99
CA MET A 112 -17.71 -8.08 -13.23
C MET A 112 -18.33 -7.97 -14.62
N ARG A 113 -19.28 -7.04 -14.80
CA ARG A 113 -19.94 -6.78 -16.08
C ARG A 113 -20.01 -5.29 -16.37
N GLY A 114 -19.85 -4.92 -17.64
CA GLY A 114 -20.17 -3.60 -18.20
C GLY A 114 -19.29 -2.46 -17.70
N ASN A 115 -18.05 -2.74 -17.28
CA ASN A 115 -17.14 -1.70 -16.79
C ASN A 115 -15.74 -1.84 -17.39
N SER A 116 -14.96 -0.75 -17.33
CA SER A 116 -13.59 -0.73 -17.85
C SER A 116 -12.66 -1.76 -17.19
N THR A 117 -12.95 -2.17 -15.94
CA THR A 117 -12.15 -3.18 -15.23
C THR A 117 -12.34 -4.58 -15.82
N GLU A 118 -13.54 -4.93 -16.29
CA GLU A 118 -13.80 -6.18 -17.02
C GLU A 118 -12.90 -6.26 -18.26
N MET A 119 -12.90 -5.22 -19.09
CA MET A 119 -12.04 -5.15 -20.30
C MET A 119 -10.56 -5.27 -19.95
N VAL A 120 -10.11 -4.65 -18.86
CA VAL A 120 -8.73 -4.74 -18.39
C VAL A 120 -8.40 -6.18 -17.98
N MET A 121 -9.28 -6.88 -17.27
CA MET A 121 -9.03 -8.28 -16.87
C MET A 121 -9.02 -9.24 -18.07
N GLU A 122 -9.89 -9.00 -19.04
CA GLU A 122 -9.94 -9.75 -20.29
C GLU A 122 -8.66 -9.61 -21.11
N ASN A 123 -8.07 -8.41 -21.13
CA ASN A 123 -6.92 -8.07 -21.97
C ASN A 123 -5.61 -7.91 -21.18
N MET A 124 -5.55 -8.36 -19.93
CA MET A 124 -4.34 -8.24 -19.10
C MET A 124 -3.19 -9.08 -19.66
N ASP A 125 -2.01 -8.48 -19.82
CA ASP A 125 -0.81 -9.20 -20.25
C ASP A 125 -0.01 -9.67 -19.02
N LEU A 126 0.10 -8.79 -18.02
CA LEU A 126 0.91 -8.99 -16.82
C LEU A 126 0.16 -8.54 -15.57
N LEU A 127 0.06 -9.44 -14.58
CA LEU A 127 -0.33 -9.13 -13.21
C LEU A 127 0.93 -9.01 -12.35
N ILE A 128 1.11 -7.87 -11.71
CA ILE A 128 2.19 -7.62 -10.76
C ILE A 128 1.59 -7.62 -9.35
N ILE A 129 2.09 -8.49 -8.46
CA ILE A 129 1.68 -8.56 -7.06
C ILE A 129 2.86 -8.14 -6.19
N ASP A 130 2.82 -6.94 -5.62
CA ASP A 130 3.81 -6.49 -4.64
C ASP A 130 3.43 -6.94 -3.22
N GLU A 131 4.42 -7.10 -2.35
CA GLU A 131 4.30 -7.66 -0.99
C GLU A 131 3.59 -9.02 -0.93
N ILE A 132 4.00 -9.96 -1.80
CA ILE A 132 3.43 -11.31 -1.88
C ILE A 132 3.49 -12.09 -0.56
N SER A 133 4.41 -11.77 0.36
CA SER A 133 4.53 -12.42 1.68
C SER A 133 3.26 -12.25 2.53
N MET A 134 2.51 -11.17 2.34
CA MET A 134 1.27 -10.89 3.06
C MET A 134 0.03 -11.49 2.37
N VAL A 135 0.19 -12.16 1.22
CA VAL A 135 -0.92 -12.79 0.48
C VAL A 135 -1.08 -14.23 0.97
N ASN A 136 -2.31 -14.58 1.39
CA ASN A 136 -2.63 -15.95 1.79
C ASN A 136 -3.04 -16.82 0.58
N ALA A 137 -3.01 -18.15 0.76
CA ALA A 137 -3.38 -19.11 -0.28
C ALA A 137 -4.82 -18.91 -0.82
N PRO A 138 -5.86 -18.78 0.03
CA PRO A 138 -7.22 -18.53 -0.44
C PRO A 138 -7.35 -17.28 -1.33
N LEU A 139 -6.67 -16.19 -0.96
CA LEU A 139 -6.70 -14.94 -1.73
C LEU A 139 -6.00 -15.11 -3.09
N LEU A 140 -4.87 -15.82 -3.15
CA LEU A 140 -4.18 -16.07 -4.42
C LEU A 140 -5.05 -16.92 -5.36
N ASP A 141 -5.72 -17.95 -4.85
CA ASP A 141 -6.67 -18.76 -5.64
C ASP A 141 -7.91 -17.96 -6.07
N ALA A 142 -8.39 -17.05 -5.24
CA ALA A 142 -9.48 -16.13 -5.61
C ALA A 142 -9.06 -15.19 -6.76
N ILE A 143 -7.82 -14.68 -6.75
CA ILE A 143 -7.26 -13.91 -7.88
C ILE A 143 -7.22 -14.78 -9.15
N SER A 144 -6.66 -15.99 -9.04
CA SER A 144 -6.56 -16.93 -10.16
C SER A 144 -7.95 -17.22 -10.77
N THR A 145 -8.92 -17.56 -9.92
CA THR A 145 -10.30 -17.85 -10.31
C THR A 145 -10.98 -16.63 -10.93
N SER A 146 -10.73 -15.43 -10.42
CA SER A 146 -11.24 -14.19 -11.00
C SER A 146 -10.78 -14.03 -12.45
N LEU A 147 -9.48 -14.19 -12.73
CA LEU A 147 -8.95 -14.06 -14.09
C LEU A 147 -9.44 -15.19 -15.01
N GLN A 148 -9.58 -16.42 -14.51
CA GLN A 148 -10.19 -17.53 -15.24
C GLN A 148 -11.60 -17.20 -15.72
N MET A 149 -12.43 -16.63 -14.84
CA MET A 149 -13.80 -16.25 -15.18
C MET A 149 -13.88 -15.13 -16.22
N HIS A 150 -13.04 -14.09 -16.10
CA HIS A 150 -13.08 -12.96 -17.03
C HIS A 150 -12.52 -13.35 -18.40
N ARG A 151 -11.46 -14.16 -18.44
CA ARG A 151 -10.82 -14.59 -19.70
C ARG A 151 -11.43 -15.85 -20.33
N ASN A 152 -12.47 -16.42 -19.72
CA ASN A 152 -13.08 -17.70 -20.11
C ASN A 152 -12.02 -18.81 -20.33
N SER A 153 -11.07 -18.93 -19.40
CA SER A 153 -9.93 -19.85 -19.49
C SER A 153 -9.84 -20.70 -18.23
N LYS A 154 -9.51 -21.99 -18.38
CA LYS A 154 -9.28 -22.90 -17.25
C LYS A 154 -7.83 -22.90 -16.76
N LYS A 155 -6.91 -22.25 -17.48
CA LYS A 155 -5.51 -22.14 -17.05
C LYS A 155 -5.42 -21.34 -15.74
N PRO A 156 -4.49 -21.62 -14.82
CA PRO A 156 -4.23 -20.76 -13.66
C PRO A 156 -4.16 -19.29 -14.08
N PHE A 157 -4.71 -18.37 -13.28
CA PHE A 157 -4.76 -16.93 -13.59
C PHE A 157 -5.31 -16.58 -14.99
N GLY A 158 -6.15 -17.44 -15.57
CA GLY A 158 -6.68 -17.26 -16.92
C GLY A 158 -5.59 -17.23 -18.02
N GLY A 159 -4.39 -17.72 -17.73
CA GLY A 159 -3.22 -17.66 -18.63
C GLY A 159 -2.44 -16.34 -18.58
N VAL A 160 -2.78 -15.42 -17.68
CA VAL A 160 -2.04 -14.15 -17.48
C VAL A 160 -0.67 -14.45 -16.84
N ARG A 161 0.37 -13.75 -17.29
CA ARG A 161 1.69 -13.82 -16.63
C ARG A 161 1.62 -13.12 -15.27
N VAL A 162 2.20 -13.72 -14.25
CA VAL A 162 2.21 -13.18 -12.89
C VAL A 162 3.65 -12.90 -12.48
N LEU A 163 3.93 -11.65 -12.11
CA LEU A 163 5.16 -11.24 -11.45
C LEU A 163 4.84 -10.93 -9.99
N ALA A 164 5.25 -11.79 -9.07
CA ALA A 164 5.09 -11.59 -7.64
C ALA A 164 6.41 -11.09 -7.03
N LEU A 165 6.36 -10.05 -6.20
CA LEU A 165 7.52 -9.50 -5.52
C LEU A 165 7.29 -9.45 -4.01
N GLY A 166 8.35 -9.63 -3.22
CA GLY A 166 8.27 -9.43 -1.77
C GLY A 166 9.49 -9.92 -1.02
N ASP A 167 9.33 -10.06 0.29
CA ASP A 167 10.34 -10.62 1.19
C ASP A 167 9.67 -11.55 2.19
N LEU A 168 10.00 -12.84 2.16
CA LEU A 168 9.38 -13.85 3.04
C LEU A 168 9.76 -13.69 4.51
N TYR A 169 10.78 -12.87 4.81
CA TYR A 169 11.16 -12.50 6.18
C TYR A 169 10.41 -11.27 6.72
N GLN A 170 9.55 -10.65 5.91
CA GLN A 170 8.64 -9.60 6.38
C GLN A 170 7.36 -10.19 6.97
N LEU A 171 6.31 -9.38 7.06
CA LEU A 171 5.04 -9.80 7.64
C LEU A 171 4.41 -10.93 6.81
N ALA A 172 4.04 -11.99 7.53
CA ALA A 172 3.21 -13.08 7.05
C ALA A 172 1.76 -12.60 6.80
N PRO A 173 0.95 -13.39 6.08
CA PRO A 173 -0.47 -13.10 5.97
C PRO A 173 -1.12 -13.19 7.35
N VAL A 174 -2.10 -12.32 7.62
CA VAL A 174 -2.83 -12.38 8.89
C VAL A 174 -3.74 -13.62 8.89
N LEU A 175 -3.51 -14.54 9.82
CA LEU A 175 -4.38 -15.67 10.11
C LEU A 175 -5.10 -15.41 11.44
N GLN A 176 -6.43 -15.39 11.39
CA GLN A 176 -7.25 -15.31 12.60
C GLN A 176 -7.54 -16.72 13.09
N GLU A 177 -7.45 -16.95 14.41
CA GLU A 177 -7.62 -18.28 15.03
C GLU A 177 -8.93 -18.96 14.62
N GLU A 178 -10.03 -18.21 14.56
CA GLU A 178 -11.36 -18.71 14.16
C GLU A 178 -11.45 -19.19 12.70
N HIS A 179 -10.45 -18.88 11.88
CA HIS A 179 -10.38 -19.21 10.46
C HIS A 179 -9.31 -20.25 10.14
N GLU A 180 -8.56 -20.71 11.14
CA GLU A 180 -7.43 -21.62 10.95
C GLU A 180 -7.89 -23.00 10.46
N GLU A 181 -8.86 -23.60 11.14
CA GLU A 181 -9.37 -24.94 10.81
C GLU A 181 -9.85 -25.02 9.36
N ILE A 182 -10.71 -24.07 8.93
CA ILE A 182 -11.28 -24.09 7.58
C ILE A 182 -10.23 -23.85 6.48
N ILE A 183 -9.15 -23.12 6.78
CA ILE A 183 -8.06 -22.89 5.83
C ILE A 183 -7.20 -24.16 5.73
N PHE A 184 -6.87 -24.80 6.85
CA PHE A 184 -6.01 -25.99 6.87
C PHE A 184 -6.71 -27.26 6.40
N ASP A 185 -8.05 -27.31 6.41
CA ASP A 185 -8.82 -28.36 5.74
C ASP A 185 -8.64 -28.36 4.22
N ILE A 186 -8.24 -27.21 3.64
CA ILE A 186 -8.17 -27.01 2.18
C ILE A 186 -6.73 -26.84 1.68
N TYR A 187 -5.86 -26.22 2.49
CA TYR A 187 -4.50 -25.84 2.13
C TYR A 187 -3.50 -26.38 3.16
N ASP A 188 -2.35 -26.84 2.67
CA ASP A 188 -1.28 -27.38 3.54
C ASP A 188 -0.73 -26.30 4.50
N THR A 189 -0.74 -25.03 4.06
CA THR A 189 -0.45 -23.85 4.89
C THR A 189 -1.28 -22.65 4.42
N HIS A 190 -1.35 -21.59 5.22
CA HIS A 190 -2.09 -20.38 4.84
C HIS A 190 -1.31 -19.47 3.87
N PHE A 191 -0.02 -19.72 3.62
CA PHE A 191 0.82 -18.87 2.75
C PHE A 191 0.50 -19.06 1.27
N PHE A 192 0.72 -18.03 0.45
CA PHE A 192 0.40 -18.03 -1.00
C PHE A 192 0.93 -19.26 -1.76
N PHE A 193 2.10 -19.79 -1.41
CA PHE A 193 2.71 -20.93 -2.10
C PHE A 193 1.96 -22.25 -1.90
N SER A 194 1.01 -22.32 -0.96
CA SER A 194 0.11 -23.47 -0.77
C SER A 194 -1.15 -23.41 -1.66
N ALA A 195 -1.39 -22.30 -2.36
CA ALA A 195 -2.54 -22.13 -3.24
C ALA A 195 -2.61 -23.24 -4.30
N LYS A 196 -3.83 -23.68 -4.66
CA LYS A 196 -4.03 -24.76 -5.64
C LYS A 196 -3.54 -24.36 -7.03
N SER A 197 -3.70 -23.08 -7.37
CA SER A 197 -3.12 -22.49 -8.59
C SER A 197 -1.61 -22.66 -8.68
N MET A 198 -0.89 -22.62 -7.55
CA MET A 198 0.56 -22.82 -7.51
C MET A 198 1.00 -24.26 -7.77
N LYS A 199 0.14 -25.26 -7.49
CA LYS A 199 0.44 -26.69 -7.72
C LYS A 199 0.48 -27.07 -9.21
N THR A 200 -0.07 -26.23 -10.08
CA THR A 200 -0.24 -26.54 -11.52
C THR A 200 0.44 -25.54 -12.45
N ILE A 201 0.96 -24.43 -11.92
CA ILE A 201 1.58 -23.35 -12.70
C ILE A 201 3.09 -23.57 -12.82
N SER A 202 3.65 -23.27 -14.00
CA SER A 202 5.11 -23.18 -14.15
C SER A 202 5.62 -21.94 -13.44
N ASN A 203 6.69 -22.09 -12.65
CA ASN A 203 7.23 -21.04 -11.82
C ASN A 203 8.74 -20.84 -11.98
N LYS A 204 9.18 -19.57 -11.93
CA LYS A 204 10.59 -19.16 -11.93
C LYS A 204 10.86 -18.28 -10.71
N PHE A 205 12.03 -18.46 -10.09
CA PHE A 205 12.44 -17.72 -8.91
C PHE A 205 13.68 -16.88 -9.21
N PHE A 206 13.68 -15.65 -8.74
CA PHE A 206 14.83 -14.75 -8.72
C PHE A 206 15.02 -14.19 -7.31
N PHE A 207 16.28 -13.91 -6.96
CA PHE A 207 16.64 -13.27 -5.71
C PHE A 207 17.45 -12.01 -6.01
N LEU A 208 16.96 -10.87 -5.56
CA LEU A 208 17.69 -9.60 -5.58
C LEU A 208 18.55 -9.50 -4.32
N THR A 209 19.85 -9.36 -4.49
CA THR A 209 20.81 -9.31 -3.38
C THR A 209 21.37 -7.91 -3.16
N GLU A 210 21.39 -7.07 -4.20
CA GLU A 210 21.95 -5.72 -4.11
C GLU A 210 20.94 -4.73 -3.49
N SER A 211 21.31 -4.07 -2.38
CA SER A 211 20.50 -3.03 -1.75
C SER A 211 20.94 -1.62 -2.18
N PHE A 212 20.00 -0.86 -2.75
CA PHE A 212 20.20 0.51 -3.19
C PHE A 212 19.90 1.55 -2.09
N ARG A 213 19.06 1.22 -1.10
CA ARG A 213 18.60 2.19 -0.09
C ARG A 213 19.67 2.52 0.95
N GLN A 214 20.51 1.54 1.34
CA GLN A 214 21.55 1.73 2.36
C GLN A 214 22.98 1.69 1.81
N GLY A 215 23.21 1.89 0.50
CA GLY A 215 24.54 1.75 -0.11
C GLY A 215 25.67 2.61 0.50
N LYS A 216 25.36 3.57 1.37
CA LYS A 216 26.33 4.40 2.11
C LYS A 216 26.69 3.85 3.50
N ASP A 217 25.84 3.01 4.11
CA ASP A 217 26.04 2.46 5.46
C ASP A 217 25.95 0.93 5.43
N LYS A 218 27.09 0.31 5.11
CA LYS A 218 27.22 -1.16 5.01
C LYS A 218 27.04 -1.84 6.37
N GLU A 219 27.47 -1.19 7.45
CA GLU A 219 27.37 -1.73 8.81
C GLU A 219 25.91 -1.83 9.23
N PHE A 220 25.13 -0.76 9.03
CA PHE A 220 23.70 -0.80 9.33
C PHE A 220 22.95 -1.83 8.48
N LEU A 221 23.30 -1.96 7.19
CA LEU A 221 22.72 -2.98 6.32
C LEU A 221 22.98 -4.41 6.83
N GLU A 222 24.20 -4.67 7.31
CA GLU A 222 24.57 -5.97 7.88
C GLU A 222 23.76 -6.27 9.15
N LEU A 223 23.57 -5.27 10.03
CA LEU A 223 22.73 -5.41 11.22
C LEU A 223 21.28 -5.74 10.87
N LEU A 224 20.71 -5.05 9.87
CA LEU A 224 19.35 -5.34 9.39
C LEU A 224 19.23 -6.75 8.81
N ASN A 225 20.26 -7.19 8.07
CA ASN A 225 20.29 -8.54 7.49
C ASN A 225 20.41 -9.62 8.57
N ASN A 226 21.22 -9.39 9.60
CA ASN A 226 21.33 -10.27 10.76
C ASN A 226 19.97 -10.43 11.46
N ILE A 227 19.24 -9.33 11.68
CA ILE A 227 17.86 -9.39 12.21
C ILE A 227 16.95 -10.20 11.28
N ARG A 228 16.98 -9.89 9.97
CA ARG A 228 16.12 -10.52 8.96
C ARG A 228 16.21 -12.05 8.99
N ILE A 229 17.42 -12.61 9.11
CA ILE A 229 17.64 -14.07 9.09
C ILE A 229 17.83 -14.70 10.47
N GLY A 230 17.77 -13.92 11.54
CA GLY A 230 17.98 -14.40 12.91
C GLY A 230 19.44 -14.76 13.26
N LYS A 231 20.42 -14.16 12.58
CA LYS A 231 21.86 -14.39 12.78
C LYS A 231 22.43 -13.41 13.81
N ASP A 232 23.29 -13.87 14.71
CA ASP A 232 24.06 -13.07 15.68
C ASP A 232 23.20 -12.02 16.43
N LEU A 233 21.96 -12.38 16.78
CA LEU A 233 20.94 -11.44 17.25
C LEU A 233 21.37 -10.68 18.51
N LYS A 234 22.03 -11.34 19.45
CA LYS A 234 22.46 -10.70 20.71
C LYS A 234 23.43 -9.54 20.45
N GLU A 235 24.43 -9.76 19.60
CA GLU A 235 25.40 -8.73 19.23
C GLU A 235 24.73 -7.64 18.39
N THR A 236 23.95 -8.05 17.40
CA THR A 236 23.25 -7.15 16.48
C THR A 236 22.31 -6.20 17.20
N VAL A 237 21.46 -6.72 18.09
CA VAL A 237 20.56 -5.92 18.94
C VAL A 237 21.36 -5.04 19.90
N GLY A 238 22.48 -5.53 20.44
CA GLY A 238 23.38 -4.74 21.29
C GLY A 238 23.90 -3.49 20.57
N LYS A 239 24.39 -3.64 19.33
CA LYS A 239 24.87 -2.53 18.49
C LYS A 239 23.76 -1.51 18.18
N ILE A 240 22.58 -1.98 17.80
CA ILE A 240 21.43 -1.10 17.51
C ILE A 240 21.00 -0.34 18.77
N ASN A 241 20.88 -1.03 19.91
CA ASN A 241 20.51 -0.37 21.17
C ASN A 241 21.54 0.70 21.57
N GLN A 242 22.84 0.41 21.41
CA GLN A 242 23.88 1.39 21.72
C GLN A 242 23.81 2.64 20.82
N ALA A 243 23.44 2.47 19.55
CA ALA A 243 23.36 3.57 18.59
C ALA A 243 22.05 4.37 18.65
N CYS A 244 20.93 3.73 18.99
CA CYS A 244 19.59 4.31 18.83
C CYS A 244 18.84 4.52 20.15
N PHE A 245 19.26 3.92 21.26
CA PHE A 245 18.58 4.13 22.54
C PHE A 245 18.98 5.48 23.12
N ASP A 246 18.01 6.39 23.19
CA ASP A 246 18.16 7.66 23.87
C ASP A 246 16.97 7.86 24.82
N PRO A 247 17.17 7.72 26.15
CA PRO A 247 16.12 7.87 27.14
C PRO A 247 15.69 9.34 27.34
N THR A 248 16.41 10.29 26.73
CA THR A 248 16.13 11.72 26.83
C THR A 248 15.26 12.23 25.68
N ILE A 249 14.98 11.40 24.67
CA ILE A 249 14.10 11.76 23.57
C ILE A 249 12.72 12.06 24.11
N ASP A 250 12.27 13.28 23.82
CA ASP A 250 10.90 13.66 23.99
C ASP A 250 10.07 13.11 22.82
N LEU A 251 9.15 12.19 23.13
CA LEU A 251 8.23 11.62 22.14
C LEU A 251 7.40 12.72 21.44
N ARG A 252 7.27 13.91 22.06
CA ARG A 252 6.60 15.09 21.48
C ARG A 252 7.27 15.61 20.22
N ASP A 253 8.59 15.46 20.09
CA ASP A 253 9.34 15.92 18.93
C ASP A 253 9.40 14.90 17.79
N ILE A 254 8.92 13.67 18.01
CA ILE A 254 8.91 12.62 17.01
C ILE A 254 7.64 12.72 16.15
N PRO A 255 7.77 12.85 14.81
CA PRO A 255 6.63 12.96 13.89
C PRO A 255 5.92 11.61 13.64
N MET A 256 6.60 10.49 13.87
CA MET A 256 6.01 9.16 13.69
C MET A 256 6.58 8.20 14.72
N ILE A 257 5.69 7.63 15.54
CA ILE A 257 6.03 6.64 16.55
C ILE A 257 5.42 5.31 16.14
N LEU A 258 6.26 4.28 16.05
CA LEU A 258 5.82 2.92 15.74
C LEU A 258 5.71 2.13 17.04
N THR A 259 4.56 1.50 17.26
CA THR A 259 4.31 0.62 18.40
C THR A 259 3.96 -0.78 17.89
N SER A 260 4.19 -1.80 18.72
CA SER A 260 3.85 -3.19 18.36
C SER A 260 2.34 -3.48 18.43
N ARG A 261 1.56 -2.65 19.13
CA ARG A 261 0.12 -2.82 19.35
C ARG A 261 -0.60 -1.49 19.20
N SER A 262 -1.89 -1.54 18.81
CA SER A 262 -2.70 -0.34 18.59
C SER A 262 -2.97 0.46 19.86
N ALA A 263 -3.18 -0.19 21.01
CA ALA A 263 -3.52 0.50 22.25
C ALA A 263 -2.46 1.54 22.68
N PRO A 264 -1.15 1.22 22.75
CA PRO A 264 -0.12 2.24 22.96
C PRO A 264 -0.08 3.35 21.89
N ALA A 265 -0.38 3.03 20.62
CA ALA A 265 -0.44 4.05 19.58
C ALA A 265 -1.62 5.02 19.82
N GLU A 266 -2.78 4.49 20.20
CA GLU A 266 -3.97 5.28 20.52
C GLU A 266 -3.72 6.19 21.73
N GLU A 267 -3.07 5.70 22.78
CA GLU A 267 -2.69 6.51 23.95
C GLU A 267 -1.78 7.68 23.56
N ILE A 268 -0.72 7.41 22.79
CA ILE A 268 0.22 8.44 22.31
C ILE A 268 -0.50 9.45 21.40
N ASN A 269 -1.35 8.97 20.49
CA ASN A 269 -2.13 9.84 19.60
C ASN A 269 -3.05 10.77 20.41
N MET A 270 -3.69 10.27 21.47
CA MET A 270 -4.55 11.08 22.34
C MET A 270 -3.74 12.13 23.11
N LEU A 271 -2.56 11.80 23.62
CA LEU A 271 -1.67 12.77 24.26
C LEU A 271 -1.27 13.90 23.29
N LYS A 272 -0.87 13.55 22.06
CA LYS A 272 -0.53 14.53 21.01
C LYS A 272 -1.71 15.42 20.61
N ILE A 273 -2.92 14.87 20.56
CA ILE A 273 -4.14 15.67 20.33
C ILE A 273 -4.39 16.63 21.51
N GLN A 274 -4.15 16.21 22.75
CA GLN A 274 -4.36 17.08 23.91
C GLN A 274 -3.42 18.29 23.94
N GLU A 275 -2.21 18.16 23.38
CA GLU A 275 -1.21 19.24 23.28
C GLU A 275 -1.59 20.38 22.32
N LEU A 276 -2.47 20.12 21.34
CA LEU A 276 -2.93 21.14 20.42
C LEU A 276 -3.86 22.13 21.13
N ASP A 277 -3.45 23.39 21.26
CA ASP A 277 -4.20 24.46 21.93
C ASP A 277 -5.30 25.05 21.03
N CYS A 278 -6.21 24.18 20.61
CA CYS A 278 -7.39 24.54 19.83
C CYS A 278 -8.58 23.64 20.21
N GLU A 279 -9.78 24.07 19.79
CA GLU A 279 -11.01 23.34 20.06
C GLU A 279 -10.99 21.96 19.37
N ALA A 280 -11.45 20.94 20.09
CA ALA A 280 -11.61 19.59 19.59
C ALA A 280 -12.99 19.41 18.96
N PHE A 281 -13.03 18.86 17.75
CA PHE A 281 -14.25 18.49 17.07
C PHE A 281 -14.42 16.98 17.08
N THR A 282 -15.60 16.52 17.47
CA THR A 282 -15.91 15.08 17.53
C THR A 282 -16.84 14.69 16.38
N PHE A 283 -16.33 13.87 15.48
CA PHE A 283 -17.09 13.32 14.36
C PHE A 283 -17.70 11.98 14.77
N MET A 284 -19.01 11.96 15.01
CA MET A 284 -19.75 10.73 15.30
C MET A 284 -20.03 9.94 14.02
N ALA A 285 -19.82 8.63 14.06
CA ALA A 285 -20.16 7.70 12.99
C ALA A 285 -21.67 7.55 12.84
N ARG A 286 -22.13 7.23 11.63
CA ARG A 286 -23.53 6.89 11.33
C ARG A 286 -23.60 5.40 11.00
N GLU A 287 -24.43 4.67 11.73
CA GLU A 287 -24.60 3.23 11.61
C GLU A 287 -25.99 2.91 11.04
N GLU A 288 -26.05 2.01 10.05
CA GLU A 288 -27.29 1.55 9.42
C GLU A 288 -27.31 0.01 9.44
N GLY A 289 -28.22 -0.60 10.20
CA GLY A 289 -28.32 -2.06 10.37
C GLY A 289 -27.95 -2.53 11.78
N ASP A 290 -27.63 -3.82 11.93
CA ASP A 290 -27.26 -4.39 13.22
C ASP A 290 -25.75 -4.30 13.48
N PHE A 291 -25.38 -3.39 14.38
CA PHE A 291 -24.01 -3.19 14.85
C PHE A 291 -23.78 -3.75 16.27
N THR A 292 -24.76 -4.43 16.86
CA THR A 292 -24.67 -4.95 18.24
C THR A 292 -23.58 -6.00 18.42
N ARG A 293 -23.20 -6.69 17.34
CA ARG A 293 -22.05 -7.62 17.29
C ARG A 293 -20.69 -6.93 17.45
N PHE A 294 -20.58 -5.66 17.09
CA PHE A 294 -19.33 -4.89 17.17
C PHE A 294 -19.26 -4.10 18.49
N LYS A 295 -18.95 -4.83 19.57
CA LYS A 295 -18.89 -4.28 20.93
C LYS A 295 -17.72 -3.31 21.14
N LYS A 296 -16.65 -3.41 20.35
CA LYS A 296 -15.47 -2.57 20.47
C LYS A 296 -15.13 -1.91 19.13
N ASP A 297 -14.72 -0.65 19.18
CA ASP A 297 -14.35 0.12 17.98
C ASP A 297 -13.18 -0.49 17.20
N LYS A 298 -12.30 -1.25 17.86
CA LYS A 298 -11.23 -2.02 17.19
C LYS A 298 -11.73 -3.07 16.18
N GLN A 299 -13.02 -3.43 16.23
CA GLN A 299 -13.65 -4.35 15.28
C GLN A 299 -14.23 -3.60 14.07
N LEU A 300 -14.17 -2.27 14.08
CA LEU A 300 -14.67 -1.38 13.04
C LEU A 300 -13.49 -0.81 12.24
N PRO A 301 -13.72 -0.42 10.97
CA PRO A 301 -12.68 0.14 10.11
C PRO A 301 -12.29 1.59 10.47
N ALA A 302 -13.06 2.23 11.34
CA ALA A 302 -12.83 3.57 11.88
C ALA A 302 -13.54 3.67 13.24
N PRO A 303 -13.05 4.52 14.17
CA PRO A 303 -13.68 4.70 15.47
C PRO A 303 -15.08 5.32 15.33
N ARG A 304 -15.98 5.03 16.27
CA ARG A 304 -17.33 5.63 16.30
C ARG A 304 -17.28 7.11 16.60
N ASN A 305 -16.34 7.51 17.44
CA ASN A 305 -16.10 8.89 17.81
C ASN A 305 -14.67 9.25 17.38
N LEU A 306 -14.56 9.98 16.27
CA LEU A 306 -13.27 10.47 15.81
C LEU A 306 -13.06 11.90 16.32
N ILE A 307 -12.12 12.07 17.25
CA ILE A 307 -11.76 13.38 17.80
C ILE A 307 -10.64 13.97 16.94
N LEU A 308 -10.84 15.17 16.42
CA LEU A 308 -9.86 15.90 15.61
C LEU A 308 -9.65 17.31 16.13
N LYS A 309 -8.46 17.85 15.87
CA LYS A 309 -8.07 19.23 16.15
C LYS A 309 -7.33 19.80 14.95
N GLN A 310 -7.41 21.11 14.76
CA GLN A 310 -6.63 21.79 13.72
C GLN A 310 -5.14 21.59 13.98
N GLY A 311 -4.37 21.27 12.93
CA GLY A 311 -2.95 20.92 13.04
C GLY A 311 -2.67 19.45 13.40
N ALA A 312 -3.68 18.64 13.73
CA ALA A 312 -3.47 17.22 14.00
C ALA A 312 -2.97 16.49 12.75
N GLN A 313 -1.97 15.62 12.92
CA GLN A 313 -1.56 14.67 11.89
C GLN A 313 -2.54 13.50 11.85
N VAL A 314 -2.97 13.12 10.65
CA VAL A 314 -3.91 12.02 10.43
C VAL A 314 -3.37 11.05 9.39
N ILE A 315 -3.87 9.81 9.45
CA ILE A 315 -3.65 8.78 8.44
C ILE A 315 -4.99 8.36 7.84
N PHE A 316 -5.06 8.31 6.52
CA PHE A 316 -6.27 7.89 5.82
C PHE A 316 -6.41 6.37 5.92
N THR A 317 -7.60 5.86 6.25
CA THR A 317 -7.86 4.41 6.35
C THR A 317 -8.61 3.86 5.12
N LYS A 318 -8.90 4.70 4.13
CA LYS A 318 -9.67 4.36 2.96
C LYS A 318 -9.19 5.10 1.71
N ASN A 319 -9.17 4.38 0.59
CA ASN A 319 -8.81 4.93 -0.71
C ASN A 319 -9.86 5.94 -1.22
N ASP A 320 -9.39 7.04 -1.79
CA ASP A 320 -10.25 8.00 -2.49
C ASP A 320 -10.55 7.54 -3.92
N ARG A 321 -11.81 7.66 -4.34
CA ARG A 321 -12.23 7.29 -5.71
C ARG A 321 -11.56 8.16 -6.77
N ARG A 322 -11.22 9.41 -6.44
CA ARG A 322 -10.55 10.35 -7.35
C ARG A 322 -9.02 10.21 -7.29
N LYS A 323 -8.51 9.22 -6.54
CA LYS A 323 -7.08 8.93 -6.34
C LYS A 323 -6.29 10.09 -5.74
N ARG A 324 -6.93 10.94 -4.93
CA ARG A 324 -6.26 12.01 -4.17
C ARG A 324 -5.41 11.46 -3.03
N TRP A 325 -5.84 10.35 -2.43
CA TRP A 325 -5.11 9.65 -1.36
C TRP A 325 -5.46 8.16 -1.36
N VAL A 326 -4.70 7.38 -0.61
CA VAL A 326 -4.93 5.95 -0.37
C VAL A 326 -4.97 5.66 1.14
N ASN A 327 -5.36 4.44 1.50
CA ASN A 327 -5.18 3.93 2.84
C ASN A 327 -3.67 3.94 3.20
N GLY A 328 -3.33 4.75 4.21
CA GLY A 328 -2.00 4.99 4.72
C GLY A 328 -1.35 6.31 4.30
N SER A 329 -1.97 7.08 3.39
CA SER A 329 -1.57 8.46 3.17
C SER A 329 -1.67 9.24 4.49
N THR A 330 -0.69 10.10 4.76
CA THR A 330 -0.70 10.98 5.94
C THR A 330 -0.95 12.42 5.54
N GLY A 331 -1.57 13.20 6.42
CA GLY A 331 -1.75 14.63 6.19
C GLY A 331 -1.97 15.40 7.49
N PHE A 332 -2.11 16.72 7.39
CA PHE A 332 -2.37 17.59 8.52
C PHE A 332 -3.72 18.30 8.37
N ILE A 333 -4.51 18.33 9.44
CA ILE A 333 -5.79 19.04 9.45
C ILE A 333 -5.54 20.55 9.32
N LYS A 334 -6.10 21.17 8.28
CA LYS A 334 -6.05 22.63 8.05
C LYS A 334 -7.30 23.34 8.51
N ASP A 335 -8.46 22.74 8.27
CA ASP A 335 -9.75 23.33 8.60
C ASP A 335 -10.76 22.27 9.02
N LEU A 336 -11.50 22.59 10.09
CA LEU A 336 -12.56 21.79 10.72
C LEU A 336 -13.88 22.57 10.82
N SER A 337 -13.98 23.74 10.19
CA SER A 337 -15.12 24.65 10.34
C SER A 337 -16.42 24.13 9.73
N ASP A 338 -16.37 23.18 8.79
CA ASP A 338 -17.52 22.49 8.21
C ASP A 338 -17.58 21.02 8.68
N GLU A 339 -18.69 20.63 9.31
CA GLU A 339 -18.92 19.26 9.77
C GLU A 339 -19.05 18.22 8.64
N ASN A 340 -19.25 18.67 7.40
CA ASN A 340 -19.45 17.82 6.23
C ASN A 340 -18.19 17.70 5.35
N GLU A 341 -17.29 18.68 5.40
CA GLU A 341 -16.09 18.72 4.58
C GLU A 341 -14.88 19.26 5.37
N LEU A 342 -13.90 18.38 5.60
CA LEU A 342 -12.64 18.74 6.25
C LEU A 342 -11.60 19.15 5.22
N ILE A 343 -10.76 20.14 5.52
CA ILE A 343 -9.59 20.43 4.68
C ILE A 343 -8.36 19.80 5.31
N ILE A 344 -7.70 18.93 4.55
CA ILE A 344 -6.48 18.22 4.96
C ILE A 344 -5.38 18.53 3.95
N GLU A 345 -4.23 18.99 4.43
CA GLU A 345 -3.03 19.17 3.62
C GLU A 345 -2.33 17.81 3.47
N ILE A 346 -2.12 17.38 2.22
CA ILE A 346 -1.35 16.19 1.86
C ILE A 346 -0.27 16.64 0.87
N ASP A 347 1.00 16.39 1.20
CA ASP A 347 2.14 16.76 0.36
C ASP A 347 2.15 18.23 -0.11
N GLY A 348 1.65 19.15 0.72
CA GLY A 348 1.56 20.59 0.42
C GLY A 348 0.35 21.02 -0.43
N GLU A 349 -0.57 20.10 -0.73
CA GLU A 349 -1.84 20.40 -1.42
C GLU A 349 -3.04 20.23 -0.48
N ASP A 350 -3.97 21.18 -0.53
CA ASP A 350 -5.19 21.14 0.26
C ASP A 350 -6.26 20.28 -0.42
N HIS A 351 -6.84 19.35 0.34
CA HIS A 351 -7.90 18.48 -0.16
C HIS A 351 -9.12 18.49 0.76
N GLY A 352 -10.30 18.65 0.15
CA GLY A 352 -11.59 18.45 0.80
C GLY A 352 -11.90 16.96 1.04
N VAL A 353 -12.16 16.61 2.29
CA VAL A 353 -12.39 15.25 2.77
C VAL A 353 -13.79 15.14 3.33
N GLU A 354 -14.59 14.31 2.68
CA GLU A 354 -15.98 14.02 3.04
C GLU A 354 -16.08 12.71 3.81
N ARG A 355 -17.20 12.55 4.54
CA ARG A 355 -17.59 11.28 5.16
C ARG A 355 -17.66 10.14 4.13
N LYS A 356 -17.12 8.98 4.48
CA LYS A 356 -17.19 7.76 3.66
C LYS A 356 -17.96 6.65 4.38
N LYS A 357 -18.67 5.82 3.61
CA LYS A 357 -19.43 4.65 4.10
C LYS A 357 -18.59 3.39 3.97
N TRP A 358 -18.57 2.55 5.00
CA TRP A 358 -18.08 1.17 4.94
C TRP A 358 -19.29 0.23 4.94
N THR A 359 -19.18 -0.86 4.18
CA THR A 359 -20.15 -1.95 4.24
C THR A 359 -19.46 -3.09 4.97
N LEU A 360 -20.01 -3.47 6.12
CA LEU A 360 -19.55 -4.60 6.92
C LEU A 360 -20.53 -5.75 6.68
N GLU A 361 -20.03 -6.87 6.15
CA GLU A 361 -20.82 -8.10 5.98
C GLU A 361 -20.85 -8.89 7.30
#